data_AF-A0A5J4QJ14-F1
#
_entry.id   AF-A0A5J4QJ14-F1
#
_cell.length_a   1.000
_cell.length_b   1.000
_cell.length_c   1.000
_cell.angle_alpha   90.00
_cell.angle_beta   90.00
_cell.angle_gamma   90.00
#
_symmetry.space_group_name_H-M   'P 1'
#
loop_
_entity.id
_entity.type
_entity.pdbx_description
1 polymer ?
#
loop_
_entity_poly.entity_id
_entity_poly.type
_entity_poly.pdbx_seq_one_letter_code
_entity_poly.pdbx_strand_id
1 'polypeptide(L)'
;NETAAGMGSGITGKDDRSLSYYTPNYPANFKLRDEDATFLIRTTEYQRPWMRFVSTDWLRQTAFTDKTNDSRYHATFQTVYLNNGTSTPNGLLNQPLNPGDTAFVFSDTPVSAAYKASKNYRIFEPGEITRAIFPAMQKHFDPNRQDMNDASGRPFILAKLSETYLIAAEAAMKLGNNAKAHDYILVLRKRAAYPGHEQDIADATPATITIDYILDERARELCGEQHRWFDLKRTKT
;
A
#
# COMPACT_ATOMS: atom_id res chain seq x y z
N ASN A 1 -16.62 15.87 27.26
CA ASN A 1 -16.12 14.65 27.94
C ASN A 1 -16.13 13.47 26.98
N GLU A 2 -15.42 13.58 25.85
CA GLU A 2 -15.10 12.42 25.03
C GLU A 2 -13.87 11.76 25.65
N THR A 3 -14.11 10.73 26.44
CA THR A 3 -13.07 9.85 26.93
C THR A 3 -12.42 9.21 25.71
N ALA A 4 -11.15 9.57 25.47
CA ALA A 4 -10.27 8.88 24.55
C ALA A 4 -10.45 7.38 24.77
N ALA A 5 -10.99 6.69 23.75
CA ALA A 5 -11.03 5.24 23.72
C ALA A 5 -9.64 4.76 24.09
N GLY A 6 -9.56 4.06 25.24
CA GLY A 6 -8.31 3.83 25.95
C GLY A 6 -7.18 3.44 25.02
N MET A 7 -6.04 4.12 25.17
CA MET A 7 -4.78 3.54 24.72
C MET A 7 -4.63 2.24 25.50
N GLY A 8 -5.10 1.12 24.91
CA GLY A 8 -4.93 -0.20 25.46
C GLY A 8 -3.46 -0.38 25.82
N SER A 9 -3.19 -0.92 27.02
CA SER A 9 -1.87 -0.94 27.66
C SER A 9 -0.73 -1.16 26.66
N GLY A 10 -0.15 -0.06 26.19
CA GLY A 10 1.00 -0.07 25.31
C GLY A 10 2.23 -0.34 26.15
N ILE A 11 3.13 -1.18 25.64
CA ILE A 11 4.42 -1.47 26.26
C ILE A 11 5.22 -0.16 26.34
N THR A 12 5.90 0.03 27.47
CA THR A 12 6.74 1.19 27.81
C THR A 12 7.92 1.32 26.84
N GLY A 13 7.91 2.28 25.89
CA GLY A 13 9.05 2.44 24.96
C GLY A 13 8.86 3.45 23.81
N LYS A 14 9.98 3.84 23.18
CA LYS A 14 10.08 4.71 21.98
C LYS A 14 10.03 3.86 20.69
N ASP A 15 9.01 3.03 20.55
CA ASP A 15 8.95 2.02 19.49
C ASP A 15 8.22 2.53 18.24
N ASP A 16 8.71 2.18 17.05
CA ASP A 16 7.96 2.39 15.80
C ASP A 16 6.84 1.34 15.68
N ARG A 17 5.60 1.83 15.64
CA ARG A 17 4.36 1.03 15.46
C ARG A 17 3.59 1.42 14.20
N SER A 18 4.21 2.16 13.28
CA SER A 18 3.59 2.60 12.01
C SER A 18 2.99 1.46 11.20
N LEU A 19 3.62 0.26 11.21
CA LEU A 19 3.11 -0.95 10.57
C LEU A 19 1.69 -1.35 10.99
N SER A 20 1.32 -1.10 12.26
CA SER A 20 0.05 -1.56 12.80
C SER A 20 -1.13 -0.70 12.33
N TYR A 21 -0.88 0.58 12.02
CA TYR A 21 -1.92 1.56 11.73
C TYR A 21 -2.65 1.35 10.40
N TYR A 22 -1.99 0.65 9.46
CA TYR A 22 -2.50 0.39 8.11
C TYR A 22 -2.85 -1.08 7.88
N THR A 23 -2.94 -1.87 8.96
CA THR A 23 -3.17 -3.31 8.88
C THR A 23 -4.64 -3.66 9.17
N PRO A 24 -5.38 -4.26 8.23
CA PRO A 24 -6.73 -4.79 8.42
C PRO A 24 -6.73 -6.08 9.25
N ASN A 25 -7.84 -6.37 9.94
CA ASN A 25 -7.96 -7.57 10.78
C ASN A 25 -8.53 -8.77 10.01
N TYR A 26 -7.84 -9.23 8.96
CA TYR A 26 -8.27 -10.39 8.20
C TYR A 26 -8.18 -11.72 8.95
N PRO A 27 -7.17 -11.99 9.79
CA PRO A 27 -7.14 -13.23 10.56
C PRO A 27 -8.38 -13.48 11.42
N ALA A 28 -9.00 -12.42 11.95
CA ALA A 28 -10.21 -12.55 12.76
C ALA A 28 -11.53 -12.45 11.97
N ASN A 29 -11.52 -11.81 10.79
CA ASN A 29 -12.77 -11.39 10.13
C ASN A 29 -12.92 -11.88 8.69
N PHE A 30 -11.84 -12.29 8.02
CA PHE A 30 -11.95 -12.74 6.64
C PHE A 30 -12.54 -14.14 6.57
N LYS A 31 -13.59 -14.26 5.77
CA LYS A 31 -14.25 -15.50 5.43
C LYS A 31 -14.55 -15.51 3.93
N LEU A 32 -14.59 -16.69 3.33
CA LEU A 32 -15.00 -16.82 1.93
C LEU A 32 -16.52 -16.72 1.80
N ARG A 33 -17.27 -17.39 2.67
CA ARG A 33 -18.73 -17.27 2.84
C ARG A 33 -19.08 -16.93 4.29
N ASP A 34 -20.27 -16.42 4.54
CA ASP A 34 -20.67 -15.92 5.86
C ASP A 34 -20.63 -17.02 6.94
N GLU A 35 -21.01 -18.24 6.55
CA GLU A 35 -21.01 -19.45 7.37
C GLU A 35 -19.63 -20.07 7.59
N ASP A 36 -18.61 -19.71 6.79
CA ASP A 36 -17.29 -20.31 6.90
C ASP A 36 -16.60 -19.92 8.22
N ALA A 37 -15.74 -20.81 8.71
CA ALA A 37 -14.77 -20.48 9.74
C ALA A 37 -13.65 -19.62 9.14
N THR A 38 -13.02 -18.77 9.97
CA THR A 38 -11.80 -18.09 9.56
C THR A 38 -10.65 -19.09 9.48
N PHE A 39 -9.77 -18.88 8.51
CA PHE A 39 -8.62 -19.77 8.26
C PHE A 39 -7.30 -19.03 8.11
N LEU A 40 -7.35 -17.70 7.96
CA LEU A 40 -6.18 -16.86 8.05
C LEU A 40 -5.77 -16.70 9.51
N ILE A 41 -4.49 -16.84 9.78
CA ILE A 41 -3.93 -16.64 11.12
C ILE A 41 -3.03 -15.41 11.15
N ARG A 42 -2.83 -14.87 12.34
CA ARG A 42 -1.93 -13.73 12.52
C ARG A 42 -0.48 -14.22 12.42
N THR A 43 0.34 -13.55 11.62
CA THR A 43 1.78 -13.83 11.46
C THR A 43 2.56 -12.54 11.33
N THR A 44 3.89 -12.62 11.27
CA THR A 44 4.75 -11.48 10.93
C THR A 44 4.54 -10.99 9.50
N GLU A 45 3.97 -11.79 8.61
CA GLU A 45 3.56 -11.39 7.26
C GLU A 45 2.27 -10.55 7.30
N TYR A 46 1.24 -11.02 8.02
CA TYR A 46 -0.08 -10.34 8.11
C TYR A 46 -0.21 -9.37 9.29
N GLN A 47 0.92 -9.11 9.97
CA GLN A 47 1.11 -8.14 11.06
C GLN A 47 0.12 -8.26 12.24
N ARG A 48 0.21 -7.32 13.18
CA ARG A 48 -0.81 -7.09 14.21
C ARG A 48 -1.79 -6.03 13.72
N PRO A 49 -3.09 -6.33 13.58
CA PRO A 49 -4.04 -5.35 13.07
C PRO A 49 -4.37 -4.31 14.13
N TRP A 50 -4.09 -3.04 13.84
CA TRP A 50 -4.62 -1.84 14.54
C TRP A 50 -5.11 -0.82 13.52
N MET A 51 -6.15 -1.19 12.77
CA MET A 51 -6.77 -0.37 11.73
C MET A 51 -7.07 1.06 12.20
N ARG A 52 -6.23 2.03 11.79
CA ARG A 52 -6.41 3.47 12.02
C ARG A 52 -6.65 4.22 10.71
N PHE A 53 -5.96 3.80 9.65
CA PHE A 53 -5.98 4.48 8.36
C PHE A 53 -6.24 3.49 7.23
N VAL A 54 -7.00 3.97 6.24
CA VAL A 54 -7.30 3.27 4.99
C VAL A 54 -6.91 4.21 3.86
N SER A 55 -6.30 3.68 2.79
CA SER A 55 -5.97 4.50 1.63
C SER A 55 -7.25 5.08 1.00
N THR A 56 -7.14 6.25 0.37
CA THR A 56 -8.25 6.80 -0.42
C THR A 56 -8.33 6.11 -1.77
N ASP A 57 -9.51 6.15 -2.39
CA ASP A 57 -9.67 5.62 -3.75
C ASP A 57 -8.79 6.35 -4.76
N TRP A 58 -8.77 7.68 -4.68
CA TRP A 58 -7.86 8.53 -5.47
C TRP A 58 -6.40 8.08 -5.39
N LEU A 59 -5.89 7.72 -4.20
CA LEU A 59 -4.51 7.27 -4.07
C LEU A 59 -4.28 5.97 -4.88
N ARG A 60 -5.18 4.99 -4.74
CA ARG A 60 -5.02 3.67 -5.38
C ARG A 60 -5.29 3.66 -6.88
N GLN A 61 -6.21 4.50 -7.36
CA GLN A 61 -6.68 4.46 -8.75
C GLN A 61 -6.18 5.62 -9.60
N THR A 62 -5.93 6.78 -9.00
CA THR A 62 -5.45 7.98 -9.72
C THR A 62 -3.96 8.16 -9.53
N ALA A 63 -3.48 8.26 -8.29
CA ALA A 63 -2.06 8.46 -8.05
C ALA A 63 -1.25 7.21 -8.46
N PHE A 64 -1.70 6.01 -8.09
CA PHE A 64 -1.12 4.74 -8.55
C PHE A 64 -1.84 4.18 -9.78
N THR A 65 -1.97 4.98 -10.85
CA THR A 65 -2.65 4.53 -12.08
C THR A 65 -1.81 3.52 -12.88
N ASP A 66 -0.52 3.78 -13.03
CA ASP A 66 0.40 2.84 -13.67
C ASP A 66 0.83 1.79 -12.64
N LYS A 67 0.29 0.58 -12.77
CA LYS A 67 0.66 -0.60 -11.96
C LYS A 67 1.40 -1.65 -12.78
N THR A 68 1.61 -1.36 -14.07
CA THR A 68 2.25 -2.26 -15.05
C THR A 68 3.73 -1.98 -15.14
N ASN A 69 4.12 -0.71 -15.26
CA ASN A 69 5.51 -0.31 -15.42
C ASN A 69 6.11 0.23 -14.11
N ASP A 70 5.28 0.76 -13.22
CA ASP A 70 5.69 1.31 -11.92
C ASP A 70 5.45 0.30 -10.79
N SER A 71 6.52 -0.07 -10.09
CA SER A 71 6.49 -1.08 -9.04
C SER A 71 5.91 -0.59 -7.71
N ARG A 72 5.72 0.73 -7.54
CA ARG A 72 5.45 1.30 -6.22
C ARG A 72 4.11 0.91 -5.63
N TYR A 73 3.08 0.66 -6.45
CA TYR A 73 1.78 0.23 -5.92
C TYR A 73 1.93 -1.10 -5.18
N HIS A 74 2.50 -2.11 -5.84
CA HIS A 74 2.71 -3.44 -5.28
C HIS A 74 3.81 -3.47 -4.23
N ALA A 75 4.78 -2.54 -4.25
CA ALA A 75 5.73 -2.36 -3.15
C ALA A 75 5.09 -1.69 -1.91
N THR A 76 4.04 -0.89 -2.10
CA THR A 76 3.37 -0.15 -1.01
C THR A 76 2.27 -0.97 -0.35
N PHE A 77 1.50 -1.72 -1.14
CA PHE A 77 0.28 -2.38 -0.72
C PHE A 77 0.38 -3.91 -0.85
N GLN A 78 -0.05 -4.63 0.19
CA GLN A 78 -0.21 -6.07 0.11
C GLN A 78 -1.53 -6.38 -0.60
N THR A 79 -1.43 -6.94 -1.80
CA THR A 79 -2.56 -7.24 -2.68
C THR A 79 -2.94 -8.72 -2.71
N VAL A 80 -2.09 -9.61 -2.18
CA VAL A 80 -2.30 -11.07 -2.16
C VAL A 80 -2.26 -11.57 -0.73
N TYR A 81 -3.23 -12.42 -0.39
CA TYR A 81 -3.29 -13.14 0.87
C TYR A 81 -3.46 -14.63 0.58
N LEU A 82 -2.66 -15.44 1.25
CA LEU A 82 -2.63 -16.89 1.14
C LEU A 82 -3.25 -17.49 2.40
N ASN A 83 -3.78 -18.71 2.31
CA ASN A 83 -4.08 -19.48 3.50
C ASN A 83 -2.77 -19.78 4.23
N ASN A 84 -2.54 -19.06 5.32
CA ASN A 84 -1.38 -19.25 6.17
C ASN A 84 -1.70 -20.06 7.43
N GLY A 85 -2.95 -20.52 7.58
CA GLY A 85 -3.37 -21.42 8.65
C GLY A 85 -2.99 -22.87 8.38
N THR A 86 -3.32 -23.75 9.33
CA THR A 86 -3.12 -25.20 9.20
C THR A 86 -4.37 -25.92 8.69
N SER A 87 -5.51 -25.24 8.61
CA SER A 87 -6.76 -25.80 8.11
C SER A 87 -6.81 -25.78 6.58
N THR A 88 -7.58 -26.72 6.02
CA THR A 88 -7.84 -26.83 4.58
C THR A 88 -9.33 -26.63 4.32
N PRO A 89 -9.85 -25.38 4.39
CA PRO A 89 -11.24 -25.11 4.08
C PRO A 89 -11.52 -25.34 2.58
N ASN A 90 -12.79 -25.48 2.24
CA ASN A 90 -13.22 -25.46 0.85
C ASN A 90 -13.36 -24.02 0.37
N GLY A 91 -12.77 -23.71 -0.78
CA GLY A 91 -12.89 -22.42 -1.44
C GLY A 91 -14.25 -22.18 -2.11
N LEU A 92 -14.31 -21.12 -2.94
CA LEU A 92 -15.54 -20.69 -3.63
C LEU A 92 -16.03 -21.70 -4.69
N LEU A 93 -15.15 -22.55 -5.22
CA LEU A 93 -15.49 -23.65 -6.14
C LEU A 93 -15.74 -24.97 -5.41
N ASN A 94 -15.85 -24.93 -4.08
CA ASN A 94 -15.93 -26.10 -3.22
C ASN A 94 -14.73 -27.06 -3.38
N GLN A 95 -13.56 -26.53 -3.75
CA GLN A 95 -12.30 -27.27 -3.81
C GLN A 95 -11.44 -26.95 -2.58
N PRO A 96 -10.61 -27.87 -2.10
CA PRO A 96 -9.68 -27.62 -1.00
C PRO A 96 -8.80 -26.39 -1.26
N LEU A 97 -8.57 -25.60 -0.22
CA LEU A 97 -7.66 -24.45 -0.21
C LEU A 97 -6.58 -24.75 0.84
N ASN A 98 -5.48 -25.33 0.40
CA ASN A 98 -4.39 -25.81 1.24
C ASN A 98 -3.57 -24.64 1.83
N PRO A 99 -2.81 -24.87 2.90
CA PRO A 99 -1.81 -23.90 3.33
C PRO A 99 -0.88 -23.51 2.18
N GLY A 100 -0.74 -22.21 1.92
CA GLY A 100 0.00 -21.65 0.79
C GLY A 100 -0.87 -21.30 -0.43
N ASP A 101 -2.09 -21.82 -0.55
CA ASP A 101 -3.00 -21.47 -1.64
C ASP A 101 -3.55 -20.04 -1.45
N THR A 102 -3.82 -19.35 -2.55
CA THR A 102 -4.42 -18.01 -2.52
C THR A 102 -5.77 -18.02 -1.81
N ALA A 103 -5.90 -17.20 -0.76
CA ALA A 103 -7.16 -16.98 -0.04
C ALA A 103 -8.00 -15.90 -0.71
N PHE A 104 -7.37 -14.76 -1.01
CA PHE A 104 -7.96 -13.69 -1.78
C PHE A 104 -6.92 -12.73 -2.37
N VAL A 105 -7.33 -11.96 -3.36
CA VAL A 105 -6.52 -10.91 -3.98
C VAL A 105 -7.30 -9.62 -4.16
N PHE A 106 -6.58 -8.50 -4.16
CA PHE A 106 -7.06 -7.22 -4.68
C PHE A 106 -6.61 -7.09 -6.13
N SER A 107 -7.56 -7.00 -7.06
CA SER A 107 -7.22 -6.82 -8.47
C SER A 107 -6.88 -5.37 -8.79
N ASP A 108 -5.97 -5.18 -9.73
CA ASP A 108 -5.53 -3.86 -10.18
C ASP A 108 -6.60 -3.13 -10.98
N THR A 109 -7.41 -3.89 -11.72
CA THR A 109 -8.51 -3.44 -12.57
C THR A 109 -9.78 -4.23 -12.27
N PRO A 110 -10.96 -3.74 -12.70
CA PRO A 110 -12.17 -4.57 -12.72
C PRO A 110 -11.96 -5.88 -13.50
N VAL A 111 -12.56 -6.96 -13.03
CA VAL A 111 -12.57 -8.31 -13.58
C VAL A 111 -14.01 -8.80 -13.77
N SER A 112 -14.26 -9.56 -14.84
CA SER A 112 -15.62 -10.03 -15.12
C SER A 112 -16.15 -10.97 -14.03
N ALA A 113 -17.47 -10.96 -13.81
CA ALA A 113 -18.13 -11.87 -12.89
C ALA A 113 -17.86 -13.35 -13.23
N ALA A 114 -17.80 -13.68 -14.53
CA ALA A 114 -17.45 -15.02 -15.00
C ALA A 114 -16.01 -15.41 -14.62
N TYR A 115 -15.05 -14.49 -14.73
CA TYR A 115 -13.69 -14.75 -14.29
C TYR A 115 -13.61 -14.95 -12.78
N LYS A 116 -14.30 -14.10 -11.99
CA LYS A 116 -14.39 -14.28 -10.52
C LYS A 116 -14.98 -15.64 -10.15
N ALA A 117 -16.07 -16.03 -10.81
CA ALA A 117 -16.72 -17.33 -10.61
C ALA A 117 -15.86 -18.52 -11.02
N SER A 118 -14.76 -18.33 -11.78
CA SER A 118 -13.82 -19.39 -12.15
C SER A 118 -12.71 -19.62 -11.13
N LYS A 119 -12.64 -18.85 -10.04
CA LYS A 119 -11.57 -18.93 -9.03
C LYS A 119 -12.07 -19.54 -7.73
N ASN A 120 -11.24 -20.41 -7.14
CA ASN A 120 -11.51 -21.00 -5.83
C ASN A 120 -11.31 -20.01 -4.66
N TYR A 121 -10.81 -18.81 -4.95
CA TYR A 121 -10.47 -17.77 -3.98
C TYR A 121 -11.19 -16.46 -4.31
N ARG A 122 -11.29 -15.55 -3.35
CA ARG A 122 -12.00 -14.27 -3.53
C ARG A 122 -11.14 -13.26 -4.31
N ILE A 123 -11.73 -12.58 -5.28
CA ILE A 123 -11.13 -11.40 -5.92
C ILE A 123 -11.94 -10.18 -5.48
N PHE A 124 -11.27 -9.19 -4.89
CA PHE A 124 -11.81 -7.87 -4.60
C PHE A 124 -11.36 -6.90 -5.69
N GLU A 125 -12.31 -6.35 -6.43
CA GLU A 125 -12.09 -5.31 -7.43
C GLU A 125 -11.88 -3.93 -6.78
N PRO A 126 -11.34 -2.95 -7.52
CA PRO A 126 -11.23 -1.57 -7.07
C PRO A 126 -12.52 -1.01 -6.42
N GLY A 127 -13.68 -1.29 -7.00
CA GLY A 127 -14.98 -0.83 -6.50
C GLY A 127 -15.50 -1.58 -5.27
N GLU A 128 -14.88 -2.69 -4.89
CA GLU A 128 -15.25 -3.50 -3.71
C GLU A 128 -14.41 -3.13 -2.47
N ILE A 129 -13.46 -2.18 -2.61
CA ILE A 129 -12.64 -1.70 -1.50
C ILE A 129 -13.46 -0.77 -0.60
N THR A 130 -13.47 -1.09 0.69
CA THR A 130 -14.21 -0.36 1.74
C THR A 130 -13.30 -0.04 2.92
N ARG A 131 -13.86 0.59 3.95
CA ARG A 131 -13.15 0.83 5.23
C ARG A 131 -12.81 -0.45 5.99
N ALA A 132 -13.48 -1.57 5.69
CA ALA A 132 -13.23 -2.87 6.31
C ALA A 132 -12.41 -3.80 5.41
N ILE A 133 -12.51 -3.65 4.08
CA ILE A 133 -11.83 -4.46 3.08
C ILE A 133 -10.93 -3.56 2.24
N PHE A 134 -9.62 -3.55 2.52
CA PHE A 134 -8.65 -2.72 1.80
C PHE A 134 -7.26 -3.36 1.86
N PRO A 135 -6.39 -3.12 0.86
CA PRO A 135 -5.05 -3.65 0.90
C PRO A 135 -4.24 -2.98 2.02
N ALA A 136 -3.57 -3.79 2.84
CA ALA A 136 -2.70 -3.31 3.90
C ALA A 136 -1.50 -2.55 3.32
N MET A 137 -1.00 -1.54 4.02
CA MET A 137 0.23 -0.85 3.60
C MET A 137 1.47 -1.60 4.08
N GLN A 138 1.99 -2.50 3.23
CA GLN A 138 3.16 -3.32 3.54
C GLN A 138 4.48 -2.56 3.57
N LYS A 139 4.51 -1.32 3.07
CA LYS A 139 5.69 -0.45 3.09
C LYS A 139 6.35 -0.31 4.47
N HIS A 140 5.55 -0.39 5.53
CA HIS A 140 6.02 -0.27 6.91
C HIS A 140 6.30 -1.62 7.57
N PHE A 141 6.03 -2.74 6.90
CA PHE A 141 6.20 -4.07 7.48
C PHE A 141 7.68 -4.34 7.74
N ASP A 142 7.93 -5.01 8.87
CA ASP A 142 9.27 -5.39 9.29
C ASP A 142 9.41 -6.91 9.26
N PRO A 143 10.06 -7.47 8.22
CA PRO A 143 10.26 -8.90 8.07
C PRO A 143 11.26 -9.46 9.09
N ASN A 144 12.04 -8.61 9.77
CA ASN A 144 13.05 -9.06 10.74
C ASN A 144 12.49 -9.29 12.15
N ARG A 145 11.21 -8.96 12.38
CA ARG A 145 10.54 -9.24 13.66
C ARG A 145 10.43 -10.73 13.89
N GLN A 146 10.70 -11.16 15.12
CA GLN A 146 10.60 -12.57 15.50
C GLN A 146 9.16 -12.95 15.84
N ASP A 147 8.44 -12.05 16.49
CA ASP A 147 7.02 -12.23 16.80
C ASP A 147 6.16 -11.07 16.28
N MET A 148 4.92 -11.40 15.93
CA MET A 148 3.91 -10.45 15.49
C MET A 148 3.60 -9.34 16.52
N ASN A 149 3.83 -9.58 17.81
CA ASN A 149 3.61 -8.63 18.92
C ASN A 149 4.81 -7.70 19.13
N ASP A 150 5.98 -8.06 18.63
CA ASP A 150 7.20 -7.27 18.77
C ASP A 150 7.06 -5.90 18.11
N ALA A 151 7.79 -4.93 18.65
CA ALA A 151 7.99 -3.64 18.01
C ALA A 151 8.73 -3.80 16.68
N SER A 152 8.55 -2.83 15.77
CA SER A 152 9.38 -2.73 14.58
C SER A 152 10.80 -2.33 14.97
N GLY A 153 11.80 -3.01 14.42
CA GLY A 153 13.19 -2.55 14.45
C GLY A 153 13.50 -1.52 13.36
N ARG A 154 12.58 -1.28 12.42
CA ARG A 154 12.76 -0.28 11.35
C ARG A 154 12.74 1.13 11.93
N PRO A 155 13.64 2.02 11.47
CA PRO A 155 13.60 3.42 11.87
C PRO A 155 12.38 4.11 11.28
N PHE A 156 11.80 5.04 12.06
CA PHE A 156 10.80 5.95 11.56
C PHE A 156 11.44 6.95 10.59
N ILE A 157 10.88 7.09 9.39
CA ILE A 157 11.45 7.93 8.33
C ILE A 157 11.06 9.39 8.57
N LEU A 158 12.05 10.25 8.86
CA LEU A 158 11.84 11.70 8.96
C LEU A 158 12.23 12.44 7.68
N ALA A 159 13.26 11.96 6.99
CA ALA A 159 13.76 12.52 5.74
C ALA A 159 14.41 11.39 4.93
N LYS A 160 14.29 11.47 3.60
CA LYS A 160 14.96 10.54 2.69
C LYS A 160 15.37 11.22 1.40
N LEU A 161 16.37 10.64 0.72
CA LEU A 161 16.94 11.21 -0.50
C LEU A 161 15.88 11.44 -1.60
N SER A 162 14.88 10.57 -1.73
CA SER A 162 13.84 10.78 -2.73
C SER A 162 12.96 12.01 -2.45
N GLU A 163 12.76 12.39 -1.20
CA GLU A 163 12.13 13.67 -0.88
C GLU A 163 12.97 14.86 -1.38
N THR A 164 14.30 14.80 -1.22
CA THR A 164 15.22 15.84 -1.69
C THR A 164 15.13 16.04 -3.21
N TYR A 165 15.06 14.96 -4.00
CA TYR A 165 14.84 15.04 -5.44
C TYR A 165 13.51 15.74 -5.79
N LEU A 166 12.43 15.44 -5.05
CA LEU A 166 11.11 16.04 -5.27
C LEU A 166 11.10 17.53 -4.91
N ILE A 167 11.78 17.92 -3.82
CA ILE A 167 11.95 19.33 -3.44
C ILE A 167 12.79 20.07 -4.50
N ALA A 168 13.87 19.45 -4.98
CA ALA A 168 14.72 20.01 -6.02
C ALA A 168 13.97 20.17 -7.35
N ALA A 169 13.13 19.21 -7.73
CA ALA A 169 12.28 19.29 -8.90
C ALA A 169 11.29 20.47 -8.81
N GLU A 170 10.63 20.63 -7.66
CA GLU A 170 9.70 21.74 -7.44
C GLU A 170 10.41 23.10 -7.49
N ALA A 171 11.59 23.21 -6.86
CA ALA A 171 12.39 24.43 -6.90
C ALA A 171 12.83 24.77 -8.34
N ALA A 172 13.33 23.78 -9.10
CA ALA A 172 13.73 23.96 -10.48
C ALA A 172 12.56 24.42 -11.37
N MET A 173 11.39 23.80 -11.20
CA MET A 173 10.16 24.19 -11.89
C MET A 173 9.78 25.66 -11.59
N LYS A 174 9.81 26.08 -10.32
CA LYS A 174 9.51 27.46 -9.91
C LYS A 174 10.52 28.49 -10.42
N LEU A 175 11.77 28.09 -10.63
CA LEU A 175 12.81 28.92 -11.23
C LEU A 175 12.75 28.97 -12.76
N GLY A 176 11.75 28.33 -13.38
CA GLY A 176 11.60 28.28 -14.84
C GLY A 176 12.52 27.28 -15.53
N ASN A 177 13.27 26.46 -14.79
CA ASN A 177 14.13 25.42 -15.35
C ASN A 177 13.42 24.06 -15.37
N ASN A 178 12.48 23.92 -16.31
CA ASN A 178 11.64 22.72 -16.39
C ASN A 178 12.43 21.47 -16.80
N ALA A 179 13.44 21.61 -17.67
CA ALA A 179 14.33 20.50 -18.04
C ALA A 179 14.98 19.87 -16.81
N LYS A 180 15.49 20.69 -15.90
CA LYS A 180 16.09 20.20 -14.64
C LYS A 180 15.04 19.59 -13.70
N ALA A 181 13.81 20.12 -13.67
CA ALA A 181 12.72 19.51 -12.91
C ALA A 181 12.39 18.10 -13.43
N HIS A 182 12.31 17.95 -14.76
CA HIS A 182 12.10 16.67 -15.43
C HIS A 182 13.19 15.67 -15.06
N ASP A 183 14.46 16.05 -15.18
CA ASP A 183 15.59 15.17 -14.87
C ASP A 183 15.56 14.66 -13.42
N TYR A 184 15.20 15.52 -12.46
CA TYR A 184 15.07 15.12 -11.06
C TYR A 184 13.93 14.13 -10.82
N ILE A 185 12.77 14.32 -11.47
CA ILE A 185 11.65 13.37 -11.35
C ILE A 185 12.01 12.04 -12.02
N LEU A 186 12.66 12.09 -13.18
CA LEU A 186 12.99 10.90 -13.96
C LEU A 186 13.94 9.96 -13.19
N VAL A 187 14.85 10.48 -12.37
CA VAL A 187 15.70 9.66 -11.49
C VAL A 187 14.85 8.77 -10.58
N LEU A 188 13.83 9.35 -9.94
CA LEU A 188 12.97 8.59 -9.02
C LEU A 188 12.06 7.61 -9.75
N ARG A 189 11.49 8.06 -10.86
CA ARG A 189 10.61 7.25 -11.69
C ARG A 189 11.33 6.04 -12.26
N LYS A 190 12.54 6.20 -12.83
CA LYS A 190 13.34 5.07 -13.33
C LYS A 190 13.69 4.07 -12.22
N ARG A 191 14.02 4.54 -11.01
CA ARG A 191 14.26 3.65 -9.86
C ARG A 191 13.01 2.88 -9.45
N ALA A 192 11.85 3.49 -9.60
CA ALA A 192 10.55 2.89 -9.29
C ALA A 192 10.04 1.95 -10.40
N ALA A 193 10.65 1.92 -11.58
CA ALA A 193 10.24 1.05 -12.66
C ALA A 193 10.40 -0.43 -12.27
N TYR A 194 9.52 -1.28 -12.78
CA TYR A 194 9.81 -2.71 -12.82
C TYR A 194 11.04 -2.96 -13.71
N PRO A 195 11.83 -4.01 -13.43
CA PRO A 195 12.99 -4.35 -14.27
C PRO A 195 12.59 -4.50 -15.75
N GLY A 196 13.23 -3.75 -16.63
CA GLY A 196 12.95 -3.75 -18.08
C GLY A 196 11.91 -2.71 -18.53
N HIS A 197 11.27 -2.00 -17.60
CA HIS A 197 10.27 -0.97 -17.89
C HIS A 197 10.79 0.47 -17.69
N GLU A 198 12.11 0.64 -17.52
CA GLU A 198 12.73 1.95 -17.30
C GLU A 198 12.51 2.90 -18.47
N GLN A 199 12.45 2.36 -19.70
CA GLN A 199 12.17 3.14 -20.90
C GLN A 199 10.69 3.52 -20.99
N ASP A 200 9.77 2.60 -20.72
CA ASP A 200 8.32 2.89 -20.67
C ASP A 200 8.02 4.03 -19.69
N ILE A 201 8.67 3.97 -18.52
CA ILE A 201 8.55 5.00 -17.49
C ILE A 201 9.14 6.34 -17.95
N ALA A 202 10.27 6.32 -18.67
CA ALA A 202 10.87 7.53 -19.23
C ALA A 202 9.97 8.17 -20.27
N ASP A 203 9.41 7.38 -21.18
CA ASP A 203 8.53 7.85 -22.26
C ASP A 203 7.20 8.37 -21.71
N ALA A 204 6.68 7.77 -20.63
CA ALA A 204 5.50 8.24 -19.92
C ALA A 204 5.75 9.46 -19.01
N THR A 205 7.00 9.87 -18.80
CA THR A 205 7.32 11.07 -18.01
C THR A 205 7.12 12.31 -18.90
N PRO A 206 6.28 13.28 -18.51
CA PRO A 206 5.96 14.42 -19.37
C PRO A 206 7.16 15.36 -19.46
N ALA A 207 7.48 15.82 -20.68
CA ALA A 207 8.56 16.77 -20.92
C ALA A 207 8.40 18.08 -20.11
N THR A 208 7.15 18.50 -19.85
CA THR A 208 6.84 19.66 -19.01
C THR A 208 6.30 19.19 -17.66
N ILE A 209 7.08 19.42 -16.61
CA ILE A 209 6.70 19.16 -15.23
C ILE A 209 5.86 20.31 -14.68
N THR A 210 4.70 19.97 -14.13
CA THR A 210 3.79 20.90 -13.44
C THR A 210 3.79 20.65 -11.94
N ILE A 211 3.23 21.58 -11.16
CA ILE A 211 3.08 21.40 -9.72
C ILE A 211 2.21 20.18 -9.40
N ASP A 212 1.12 19.96 -10.15
CA ASP A 212 0.23 18.82 -9.93
C ASP A 212 0.94 17.50 -10.19
N TYR A 213 1.76 17.42 -11.24
CA TYR A 213 2.56 16.24 -11.52
C TYR A 213 3.57 15.93 -10.40
N ILE A 214 4.23 16.96 -9.85
CA ILE A 214 5.12 16.82 -8.69
C ILE A 214 4.34 16.35 -7.47
N LEU A 215 3.16 16.92 -7.19
CA LEU A 215 2.34 16.53 -6.05
C LEU A 215 1.86 15.08 -6.15
N ASP A 216 1.51 14.62 -7.35
CA ASP A 216 1.15 13.23 -7.60
C ASP A 216 2.35 12.30 -7.45
N GLU A 217 3.53 12.72 -7.91
CA GLU A 217 4.77 11.95 -7.74
C GLU A 217 5.17 11.85 -6.26
N ARG A 218 4.98 12.93 -5.49
CA ARG A 218 5.12 12.94 -4.02
C ARG A 218 4.11 12.01 -3.36
N ALA A 219 2.87 11.95 -3.85
CA ALA A 219 1.86 11.05 -3.30
C ALA A 219 2.25 9.57 -3.46
N ARG A 220 2.81 9.19 -4.62
CA ARG A 220 3.32 7.83 -4.88
C ARG A 220 4.57 7.52 -4.04
N GLU A 221 5.59 8.38 -4.14
CA GLU A 221 6.91 8.14 -3.54
C GLU A 221 6.90 8.21 -2.00
N LEU A 222 6.14 9.14 -1.43
CA LEU A 222 6.07 9.43 0.01
C LEU A 222 4.78 8.89 0.65
N CYS A 223 4.09 7.95 -0.02
CA CYS A 223 2.88 7.32 0.51
C CYS A 223 3.15 6.73 1.90
N GLY A 224 2.32 7.08 2.90
CA GLY A 224 2.46 6.60 4.28
C GLY A 224 3.49 7.36 5.13
N GLU A 225 4.21 8.34 4.58
CA GLU A 225 5.35 9.01 5.26
C GLU A 225 4.99 10.42 5.77
N GLN A 226 3.72 10.68 6.07
CA GLN A 226 3.24 11.91 6.73
C GLN A 226 3.47 13.25 5.99
N HIS A 227 3.87 13.25 4.71
CA HIS A 227 4.10 14.48 3.94
C HIS A 227 2.83 15.10 3.31
N ARG A 228 1.85 14.29 2.90
CA ARG A 228 0.75 14.74 2.02
C ARG A 228 -0.04 15.92 2.60
N TRP A 229 -0.31 15.93 3.90
CA TRP A 229 -1.03 17.05 4.52
C TRP A 229 -0.26 18.37 4.37
N PHE A 230 1.04 18.38 4.67
CA PHE A 230 1.88 19.57 4.55
C PHE A 230 1.99 20.06 3.11
N ASP A 231 2.10 19.12 2.16
CA ASP A 231 2.10 19.43 0.73
C ASP A 231 0.81 20.16 0.31
N LEU A 232 -0.36 19.58 0.60
CA LEU A 232 -1.63 20.21 0.23
C LEU A 232 -1.84 21.58 0.91
N LYS A 233 -1.46 21.70 2.19
CA LYS A 233 -1.58 22.96 2.93
C LYS A 233 -0.70 24.08 2.35
N ARG A 234 0.53 23.79 1.94
CA ARG A 234 1.45 24.80 1.39
C ARG A 234 1.11 25.16 -0.06
N THR A 235 0.58 24.22 -0.85
CA THR A 235 0.22 24.46 -2.25
C THR A 235 -1.21 24.98 -2.44
N LYS A 236 -2.07 24.87 -1.42
CA LYS A 236 -3.48 25.28 -1.46
C LYS A 236 -4.28 24.53 -2.53
N THR A 237 -3.99 23.24 -2.65
CA THR A 237 -4.63 22.28 -3.56
C THR A 237 -5.40 21.25 -2.76
#